data_AF-A0AAT9H710-F1
#
_entry.id   AF-A0AAT9H710-F1
#
_cell.length_a   1.000
_cell.length_b   1.000
_cell.length_c   1.000
_cell.angle_alpha   90.00
_cell.angle_beta   90.00
_cell.angle_gamma   90.00
#
_symmetry.space_group_name_H-M   'P 1'
#
loop_
_entity.id
_entity.type
_entity.pdbx_description
1 polymer ?
#
loop_
_entity_poly.entity_id
_entity_poly.type
_entity_poly.pdbx_seq_one_letter_code
_entity_poly.pdbx_strand_id
1 'polypeptide(L)'
;MKTHKFILIRIATLLVALLIIYNGAYYTLPEYIQEDSFSFIAEIDRIFELSLIFLVLFLLFLLIEIYLFNKRKQANLRSAAMIFSLFVFILVITLFYANGIF
;
A
#
# COMPACT_ATOMS: atom_id res chain seq x y z
N MET A 1 -15.67 16.96 -3.90
CA MET A 1 -14.97 16.02 -4.80
C MET A 1 -15.92 14.89 -5.18
N LYS A 2 -15.99 14.49 -6.45
CA LYS A 2 -16.84 13.37 -6.87
C LYS A 2 -16.20 12.02 -6.50
N THR A 3 -17.00 11.00 -6.21
CA THR A 3 -16.53 9.68 -5.75
C THR A 3 -15.57 9.00 -6.72
N HIS A 4 -15.84 9.04 -8.03
CA HIS A 4 -14.94 8.46 -9.05
C HIS A 4 -13.55 9.13 -9.03
N LYS A 5 -13.51 10.46 -8.84
CA LYS A 5 -12.25 11.21 -8.79
C LYS A 5 -11.47 10.85 -7.52
N PHE A 6 -12.15 10.65 -6.40
CA PHE A 6 -11.55 10.15 -5.17
C PHE A 6 -10.90 8.77 -5.38
N ILE A 7 -11.65 7.81 -5.91
CA ILE A 7 -11.17 6.45 -6.16
C ILE A 7 -9.98 6.46 -7.13
N LEU A 8 -10.09 7.20 -8.23
CA LEU A 8 -9.03 7.27 -9.24
C LEU A 8 -7.73 7.86 -8.67
N ILE A 9 -7.82 8.91 -7.85
CA ILE A 9 -6.65 9.45 -7.16
C ILE A 9 -6.03 8.40 -6.23
N ARG A 10 -6.84 7.64 -5.47
CA ARG A 10 -6.34 6.61 -4.55
C ARG A 10 -5.66 5.45 -5.28
N ILE A 11 -6.23 5.00 -6.40
CA ILE A 11 -5.60 3.99 -7.26
C ILE A 11 -4.26 4.51 -7.81
N ALA A 12 -4.24 5.75 -8.32
CA ALA A 12 -3.01 6.36 -8.82
C ALA A 12 -1.95 6.49 -7.72
N THR A 13 -2.32 6.91 -6.51
CA THR A 13 -1.40 6.97 -5.36
C THR A 13 -0.82 5.60 -5.03
N LEU A 14 -1.65 4.55 -5.03
CA LEU A 14 -1.21 3.19 -4.74
C LEU A 14 -0.23 2.68 -5.81
N LEU A 15 -0.53 2.89 -7.09
CA LEU A 15 0.36 2.49 -8.19
C LEU A 15 1.70 3.23 -8.16
N VAL A 16 1.69 4.55 -7.93
CA VAL A 16 2.91 5.34 -7.83
C VAL A 16 3.76 4.87 -6.64
N ALA A 17 3.15 4.59 -5.49
CA ALA A 17 3.86 4.08 -4.33
C ALA A 17 4.49 2.70 -4.61
N LEU A 18 3.76 1.78 -5.24
CA LEU A 18 4.31 0.48 -5.64
C LEU A 18 5.49 0.62 -6.60
N LEU A 19 5.43 1.54 -7.56
CA LEU A 19 6.56 1.83 -8.46
C LEU A 19 7.77 2.37 -7.70
N ILE A 20 7.56 3.29 -6.76
CA ILE A 20 8.66 3.83 -5.93
C ILE A 20 9.28 2.71 -5.10
N ILE A 21 8.48 1.84 -4.51
CA ILE A 21 8.97 0.70 -3.71
C ILE A 21 9.76 -0.27 -4.60
N TYR A 22 9.21 -0.63 -5.76
CA TYR A 22 9.87 -1.53 -6.71
C TYR A 22 11.23 -0.99 -7.15
N ASN A 23 11.31 0.28 -7.56
CA ASN A 23 12.58 0.87 -8.00
C ASN A 23 13.51 1.24 -6.84
N GLY A 24 12.96 1.47 -5.64
CA GLY A 24 13.70 1.90 -4.45
C GLY A 24 14.25 0.76 -3.61
N ALA A 25 13.68 -0.45 -3.71
CA ALA A 25 14.03 -1.59 -2.88
C ALA A 25 15.52 -1.93 -2.97
N TYR A 26 16.08 -2.00 -4.18
CA TYR A 26 17.51 -2.22 -4.42
C TYR A 26 18.39 -1.24 -3.62
N TYR A 27 18.09 0.06 -3.68
CA TYR A 27 18.87 1.11 -3.01
C TYR A 27 18.71 1.13 -1.49
N THR A 28 17.74 0.41 -0.94
CA THR A 28 17.54 0.25 0.51
C THR A 28 18.20 -1.01 1.07
N LEU A 29 18.81 -1.83 0.22
CA LEU A 29 19.65 -2.95 0.66
C LEU A 29 21.04 -2.45 1.06
N PRO A 30 21.71 -3.08 2.04
CA PRO A 30 23.13 -2.84 2.32
C PRO A 30 24.00 -3.15 1.10
N GLU A 31 25.07 -2.36 0.87
CA GLU A 31 25.96 -2.49 -0.30
C GLU A 31 26.50 -3.92 -0.48
N TYR A 32 26.87 -4.60 0.61
CA TYR A 32 27.40 -5.97 0.54
C TYR A 32 26.36 -7.01 0.05
N ILE A 33 25.05 -6.73 0.15
CA ILE A 33 23.98 -7.59 -0.37
C ILE A 33 23.66 -7.22 -1.83
N GLN A 34 23.84 -5.95 -2.20
CA GLN A 34 23.60 -5.49 -3.58
C GLN A 34 24.58 -6.13 -4.58
N GLU A 35 25.83 -6.34 -4.17
CA GLU A 35 26.88 -6.95 -5.00
C GLU A 35 26.86 -8.50 -4.96
N ASP A 36 26.01 -9.10 -4.11
CA ASP A 36 25.89 -10.55 -4.02
C ASP A 36 25.13 -11.12 -5.23
N SER A 37 25.49 -12.33 -5.63
CA SER A 37 24.87 -13.07 -6.75
C SER A 37 23.40 -13.40 -6.49
N PHE A 38 22.97 -13.35 -5.22
CA PHE A 38 21.58 -13.56 -4.78
C PHE A 38 20.86 -12.26 -4.39
N SER A 39 21.39 -11.09 -4.74
CA SER A 39 20.81 -9.77 -4.45
C SER A 39 19.33 -9.65 -4.83
N PHE A 40 18.91 -10.32 -5.91
CA PHE A 40 17.52 -10.38 -6.37
C PHE A 40 16.54 -10.95 -5.34
N ILE A 41 16.93 -11.98 -4.58
CA ILE A 41 16.05 -12.58 -3.56
C ILE A 41 15.85 -11.58 -2.42
N ALA A 42 16.93 -10.96 -1.95
CA ALA A 42 16.87 -9.94 -0.91
C ALA A 42 16.08 -8.70 -1.36
N GLU A 43 16.15 -8.34 -2.64
CA GLU A 43 15.36 -7.24 -3.21
C GLU A 43 13.87 -7.55 -3.17
N ILE A 44 13.45 -8.77 -3.53
CA ILE A 44 12.05 -9.20 -3.43
C ILE A 44 11.56 -9.13 -1.99
N ASP A 45 12.33 -9.65 -1.03
CA ASP A 45 11.97 -9.60 0.38
C ASP A 45 11.81 -8.14 0.86
N ARG A 46 12.72 -7.27 0.44
CA ARG A 46 12.66 -5.84 0.77
C ARG A 46 11.46 -5.15 0.12
N ILE A 47 11.09 -5.50 -1.11
CA ILE A 47 9.86 -5.02 -1.77
C ILE A 47 8.65 -5.38 -0.92
N PHE A 48 8.57 -6.62 -0.40
CA PHE A 48 7.46 -7.05 0.44
C PHE A 48 7.42 -6.30 1.77
N GLU A 49 8.55 -6.14 2.46
CA GLU A 49 8.62 -5.37 3.70
C GLU A 49 8.16 -3.92 3.52
N LEU A 50 8.69 -3.22 2.51
CA LEU A 50 8.33 -1.83 2.21
C LEU A 50 6.87 -1.71 1.78
N SER A 51 6.37 -2.66 0.99
CA SER A 51 4.96 -2.73 0.60
C SER A 51 4.05 -2.88 1.81
N LEU A 52 4.42 -3.73 2.78
CA LEU A 52 3.66 -3.93 4.00
C LEU A 52 3.63 -2.66 4.86
N ILE A 53 4.78 -2.00 5.05
CA ILE A 53 4.85 -0.72 5.76
C ILE A 53 3.95 0.34 5.08
N PHE A 54 4.06 0.47 3.76
CA PHE A 54 3.24 1.40 2.99
C PHE A 54 1.74 1.11 3.15
N LEU A 55 1.34 -0.16 3.06
CA LEU A 55 -0.05 -0.59 3.21
C LEU A 55 -0.62 -0.23 4.59
N VAL A 56 0.15 -0.43 5.66
CA VAL A 56 -0.25 -0.05 7.03
C VAL A 56 -0.46 1.46 7.12
N LEU A 57 0.50 2.26 6.63
CA LEU A 57 0.39 3.73 6.62
C LEU A 57 -0.81 4.20 5.78
N PHE A 58 -1.03 3.56 4.64
CA PHE A 58 -2.13 3.87 3.73
C PHE A 58 -3.50 3.57 4.36
N LEU A 59 -3.63 2.46 5.09
CA LEU A 59 -4.85 2.14 5.86
C LEU A 59 -5.10 3.17 6.98
N LEU A 60 -4.06 3.54 7.73
CA LEU A 60 -4.17 4.59 8.76
C LEU A 60 -4.65 5.90 8.15
N PHE A 61 -4.11 6.28 7.00
CA PHE A 61 -4.55 7.46 6.26
C PHE A 61 -6.03 7.38 5.86
N LEU A 62 -6.49 6.24 5.33
CA LEU A 62 -7.90 6.04 4.99
C LEU A 62 -8.83 6.13 6.20
N LEU A 63 -8.42 5.61 7.37
CA LEU A 63 -9.20 5.72 8.60
C LEU A 63 -9.35 7.19 9.03
N ILE A 64 -8.29 7.99 8.91
CA ILE A 64 -8.34 9.43 9.16
C ILE A 64 -9.32 10.10 8.17
N GLU A 65 -9.27 9.74 6.89
CA GLU A 65 -10.22 10.28 5.90
C GLU A 65 -11.68 9.91 6.22
N ILE A 66 -11.94 8.66 6.62
CA ILE A 66 -13.26 8.20 7.04
C ILE A 66 -13.78 9.05 8.20
N TYR A 67 -12.94 9.33 9.20
CA TYR A 67 -13.28 10.20 10.32
C TYR A 67 -13.62 11.62 9.85
N LEU A 68 -12.80 12.20 8.97
CA LEU A 68 -13.02 13.54 8.41
C LEU A 68 -14.30 13.61 7.56
N PHE A 69 -14.59 12.61 6.74
CA PHE A 69 -15.82 12.54 5.94
C PHE A 69 -17.06 12.40 6.81
N ASN A 70 -16.96 11.64 7.92
CA ASN A 70 -18.02 11.55 8.90
C ASN A 70 -18.31 12.91 9.54
N LYS A 71 -17.27 13.64 9.98
CA LYS A 71 -17.41 14.99 10.53
C LYS A 71 -18.02 15.99 9.54
N ARG A 72 -17.70 15.85 8.24
CA ARG A 72 -18.21 16.72 7.16
C ARG A 72 -19.54 16.24 6.56
N LYS A 73 -20.18 15.20 7.11
CA LYS A 73 -21.43 14.58 6.62
C LYS A 73 -21.37 14.13 5.14
N GLN A 74 -20.19 13.75 4.65
CA GLN A 74 -19.98 13.30 3.26
C GLN A 74 -20.18 11.78 3.13
N ALA A 75 -21.43 11.32 3.27
CA ALA A 75 -21.75 9.90 3.35
C ALA A 75 -21.25 9.05 2.16
N ASN A 76 -21.35 9.58 0.94
CA ASN A 76 -20.89 8.87 -0.28
C ASN A 76 -19.38 8.66 -0.31
N LEU A 77 -18.60 9.67 0.10
CA LEU A 77 -17.14 9.56 0.17
C LEU A 77 -16.70 8.67 1.32
N ARG A 78 -17.42 8.71 2.45
CA ARG A 78 -17.21 7.79 3.58
C ARG A 78 -17.39 6.33 3.15
N SER A 79 -18.50 6.01 2.48
CA SER A 79 -18.78 4.65 2.01
C SER A 79 -17.72 4.19 1.00
N ALA A 80 -17.33 5.04 0.05
CA ALA A 80 -16.26 4.72 -0.88
C ALA A 80 -14.92 4.46 -0.20
N ALA A 81 -14.53 5.28 0.79
CA ALA A 81 -13.30 5.07 1.55
C ALA A 81 -13.33 3.78 2.38
N MET A 82 -14.48 3.43 2.97
CA MET A 82 -14.66 2.16 3.68
C MET A 82 -14.51 0.95 2.74
N ILE A 83 -15.18 0.97 1.59
CA ILE A 83 -15.08 -0.10 0.58
C ILE A 83 -13.62 -0.25 0.11
N PHE A 84 -12.96 0.88 -0.17
CA PHE A 84 -11.56 0.87 -0.59
C PHE A 84 -10.63 0.32 0.51
N SER A 85 -10.87 0.68 1.78
CA SER A 85 -10.13 0.14 2.92
C SER A 85 -10.30 -1.37 3.04
N LEU A 86 -11.53 -1.86 2.89
CA LEU A 86 -11.82 -3.30 2.92
C LEU A 86 -11.12 -4.03 1.77
N PHE A 87 -11.16 -3.47 0.56
CA PHE A 87 -10.47 -4.04 -0.60
C PHE A 87 -8.95 -4.14 -0.37
N VAL A 88 -8.33 -3.06 0.12
CA VAL A 88 -6.90 -3.04 0.44
C VAL A 88 -6.57 -4.03 1.55
N PHE A 89 -7.42 -4.14 2.57
CA PHE A 89 -7.24 -5.09 3.66
C PHE A 89 -7.27 -6.56 3.18
N ILE A 90 -8.23 -6.91 2.33
CA ILE A 90 -8.29 -8.24 1.70
C ILE A 90 -7.02 -8.50 0.89
N LEU A 91 -6.59 -7.52 0.08
CA LEU A 91 -5.37 -7.62 -0.72
C LEU A 91 -4.12 -7.86 0.15
N VAL A 92 -4.00 -7.16 1.30
CA VAL A 92 -2.92 -7.37 2.27
C VAL A 92 -2.92 -8.81 2.79
N ILE A 93 -4.08 -9.30 3.24
CA ILE A 93 -4.23 -10.67 3.75
C ILE A 93 -3.84 -11.68 2.67
N THR A 94 -4.33 -11.51 1.44
CA THR A 94 -4.03 -12.42 0.34
C THR A 94 -2.54 -12.45 0.01
N LEU A 95 -1.87 -11.29 -0.03
CA LEU A 95 -0.42 -11.23 -0.24
C LEU A 95 0.35 -11.89 0.91
N PHE A 96 -0.12 -11.75 2.15
CA PHE A 96 0.52 -12.36 3.31
C PHE A 96 0.44 -13.90 3.26
N TYR A 97 -0.74 -14.43 2.91
CA TYR A 97 -0.94 -15.87 2.69
C TYR A 97 -0.14 -16.40 1.51
N ALA A 98 -0.10 -15.66 0.39
CA ALA A 98 0.61 -16.09 -0.82
C ALA A 98 2.14 -16.18 -0.61
N ASN A 99 2.70 -15.38 0.30
CA ASN A 99 4.12 -15.37 0.62
C ASN A 99 4.54 -16.39 1.71
N GLY A 100 3.65 -17.30 2.12
CA GLY A 100 4.01 -18.42 2.97
C GLY A 100 4.41 -18.06 4.41
N ILE A 101 3.89 -16.95 4.97
CA ILE A 101 4.12 -16.57 6.38
C ILE A 101 3.25 -17.42 7.35
N PHE A 102 2.78 -18.60 6.93
CA PHE A 102 2.20 -19.66 7.77
C PHE A 102 2.45 -21.04 7.17
#